data_AF-A0A5N3X8C6-F1
#
_entry.id   AF-A0A5N3X8C6-F1
#
_cell.length_a   1.000
_cell.length_b   1.000
_cell.length_c   1.000
_cell.angle_alpha   90.00
_cell.angle_beta   90.00
_cell.angle_gamma   90.00
#
_symmetry.space_group_name_H-M   'P 1'
#
loop_
_entity.id
_entity.type
_entity.pdbx_description
1 polymer ?
#
loop_
_entity_poly.entity_id
_entity_poly.type
_entity_poly.pdbx_seq_one_letter_code
_entity_poly.pdbx_strand_id
1 'polypeptide(L)'
;MVAAKKMKKSLESINSRLQLVMKSGKYVRGYKQTLKMIRQGKVKLVILTTNCSTLRKSEIEYYAMLAKTEVCTLAMIDPGDSDIIRSMPEQTGEK
;
A
#
# COMPACT_ATOMS: atom_id res chain seq x y z
N MET A 1 -3.50 30.54 3.64
CA MET A 1 -3.25 29.31 2.84
C MET A 1 -2.09 28.47 3.43
N VAL A 2 -2.20 28.02 4.68
CA VAL A 2 -1.10 27.29 5.38
C VAL A 2 -1.38 25.79 5.53
N ALA A 3 -2.65 25.38 5.61
CA ALA A 3 -3.04 23.97 5.76
C ALA A 3 -2.72 23.10 4.53
N ALA A 4 -2.93 23.62 3.31
CA ALA A 4 -2.67 22.90 2.06
C ALA A 4 -1.18 22.55 1.86
N LYS A 5 -0.26 23.44 2.28
CA LYS A 5 1.19 23.22 2.15
C LYS A 5 1.70 22.09 3.06
N LYS A 6 1.08 21.93 4.25
CA LYS A 6 1.42 20.87 5.21
C LYS A 6 0.99 19.49 4.72
N MET A 7 -0.18 19.40 4.08
CA MET A 7 -0.72 18.16 3.52
C MET A 7 0.08 17.65 2.32
N LYS A 8 0.58 18.56 1.47
CA LYS A 8 1.47 18.22 0.34
C LYS A 8 2.80 17.63 0.80
N LYS A 9 3.40 18.20 1.85
CA LYS A 9 4.66 17.74 2.46
C LYS A 9 4.54 16.34 3.10
N SER A 10 3.38 15.99 3.66
CA SER A 10 3.14 14.63 4.19
C SER A 10 3.06 13.57 3.07
N LEU A 11 2.51 13.91 1.90
CA LEU A 11 2.42 12.98 0.77
C LEU A 11 3.81 12.70 0.16
N GLU A 12 4.65 13.73 0.00
CA GLU A 12 6.06 13.57 -0.40
C GLU A 12 6.87 12.71 0.58
N SER A 13 6.60 12.85 1.88
CA SER A 13 7.24 12.02 2.92
C SER A 13 6.83 10.54 2.83
N ILE A 14 5.58 10.24 2.49
CA ILE A 14 5.12 8.85 2.33
C ILE A 14 5.73 8.24 1.06
N ASN A 15 5.80 8.99 -0.03
CA ASN A 15 6.36 8.49 -1.30
C ASN A 15 7.85 8.15 -1.18
N SER A 16 8.64 8.96 -0.48
CA SER A 16 10.05 8.67 -0.22
C SER A 16 10.25 7.43 0.67
N ARG A 17 9.42 7.25 1.69
CA ARG A 17 9.42 6.02 2.52
C ARG A 17 9.02 4.79 1.72
N LEU A 18 8.01 4.93 0.85
CA LEU A 18 7.56 3.84 -0.01
C LEU A 18 8.66 3.43 -1.00
N GLN A 19 9.37 4.38 -1.61
CA GLN A 19 10.53 4.08 -2.46
C GLN A 19 11.61 3.27 -1.74
N LEU A 20 11.88 3.56 -0.46
CA LEU A 20 12.84 2.80 0.34
C LEU A 20 12.35 1.36 0.57
N VAL A 21 11.08 1.19 0.95
CA VAL A 21 10.45 -0.13 1.13
C VAL A 21 10.49 -0.95 -0.16
N MET A 22 10.32 -0.32 -1.32
CA MET A 22 10.38 -1.00 -2.61
C MET A 22 11.80 -1.41 -3.02
N LYS A 23 12.83 -0.68 -2.58
CA LYS A 23 14.24 -0.98 -2.87
C LYS A 23 14.82 -2.09 -1.98
N SER A 24 14.54 -2.07 -0.67
CA SER A 24 15.19 -2.97 0.30
C SER A 24 14.23 -3.61 1.32
N GLY A 25 12.96 -3.20 1.33
CA GLY A 25 11.96 -3.71 2.25
C GLY A 25 11.31 -5.00 1.78
N LYS A 26 10.67 -5.71 2.72
CA LYS A 26 9.75 -6.81 2.41
C LYS A 26 8.37 -6.25 2.18
N TYR A 27 7.82 -6.47 0.99
CA TYR A 27 6.49 -6.03 0.63
C TYR A 27 5.76 -7.13 -0.14
N VAL A 28 4.44 -7.03 -0.17
CA VAL A 28 3.57 -7.92 -0.95
C VAL A 28 2.57 -7.04 -1.68
N ARG A 29 2.42 -7.27 -2.98
CA ARG A 29 1.49 -6.53 -3.84
C ARG A 29 0.39 -7.46 -4.34
N GLY A 30 -0.83 -6.93 -4.40
CA GLY A 30 -1.98 -7.63 -4.99
C GLY A 30 -2.89 -8.29 -3.95
N TYR A 31 -4.18 -8.21 -4.22
CA TYR A 31 -5.26 -8.54 -3.28
C TYR A 31 -5.16 -9.97 -2.70
N LYS A 32 -4.94 -11.01 -3.52
CA LYS A 32 -4.87 -12.40 -3.05
C LYS A 32 -3.69 -12.65 -2.09
N GLN A 33 -2.52 -12.11 -2.41
CA GLN A 33 -1.33 -12.28 -1.60
C GLN A 33 -1.42 -11.46 -0.30
N THR A 34 -1.92 -10.22 -0.38
CA THR A 34 -2.17 -9.38 0.79
C THR A 34 -3.11 -10.06 1.78
N LEU A 35 -4.23 -10.64 1.31
CA LEU A 35 -5.14 -11.41 2.15
C LEU A 35 -4.46 -12.63 2.82
N LYS A 36 -3.62 -13.36 2.09
CA LYS A 36 -2.84 -14.48 2.67
C LYS A 36 -1.92 -14.00 3.79
N MET A 37 -1.23 -12.87 3.59
CA MET A 37 -0.29 -12.33 4.58
C MET A 37 -0.99 -11.74 5.81
N ILE A 38 -2.15 -11.08 5.63
CA ILE A 38 -2.97 -10.57 6.74
C ILE A 38 -3.46 -11.74 7.59
N ARG A 39 -3.98 -12.81 6.99
CA ARG A 39 -4.39 -14.01 7.73
C ARG A 39 -3.25 -14.70 8.48
N GLN A 40 -2.02 -14.60 7.97
CA GLN A 40 -0.83 -15.12 8.65
C GLN A 40 -0.31 -14.19 9.76
N GLY A 41 -0.89 -12.99 9.95
CA GLY A 41 -0.45 -12.03 10.96
C GLY A 41 0.94 -11.43 10.69
N LYS A 42 1.46 -11.53 9.46
CA LYS A 42 2.81 -11.05 9.09
C LYS A 42 2.85 -9.60 8.63
N VAL A 43 1.67 -8.97 8.48
CA VAL A 43 1.54 -7.61 7.94
C VAL A 43 1.57 -6.59 9.07
N LYS A 44 2.39 -5.56 8.92
CA LYS A 44 2.45 -4.42 9.85
C LYS A 44 1.66 -3.22 9.38
N LEU A 45 1.59 -3.03 8.06
CA LEU A 45 0.89 -1.93 7.40
C LEU A 45 0.27 -2.41 6.09
N VAL A 46 -0.99 -2.06 5.87
CA VAL A 46 -1.69 -2.26 4.60
C VAL A 46 -1.87 -0.92 3.91
N ILE A 47 -1.51 -0.85 2.63
CA ILE A 47 -1.70 0.33 1.79
C ILE A 47 -2.79 0.02 0.77
N LEU A 48 -3.86 0.81 0.78
CA LEU A 48 -4.97 0.73 -0.17
C LEU A 48 -4.93 1.90 -1.13
N THR A 49 -5.19 1.64 -2.41
CA THR A 49 -5.34 2.70 -3.41
C THR A 49 -6.77 3.23 -3.39
N THR A 50 -6.96 4.53 -3.64
CA THR A 50 -8.30 5.14 -3.71
C THR A 50 -9.16 4.60 -4.85
N ASN A 51 -8.55 4.08 -5.91
CA ASN A 51 -9.24 3.45 -7.04
C ASN A 51 -9.60 1.97 -6.81
N CYS A 52 -9.33 1.40 -5.63
CA CYS A 52 -9.72 0.03 -5.32
C CYS A 52 -11.25 -0.07 -5.19
N SER A 53 -11.85 -1.11 -5.80
CA SER A 53 -13.30 -1.34 -5.73
C SER A 53 -13.76 -1.46 -4.28
N THR A 54 -14.89 -0.82 -3.94
CA THR A 54 -15.42 -0.72 -2.57
C THR A 54 -15.50 -2.07 -1.86
N LEU A 55 -15.96 -3.13 -2.53
CA LEU A 55 -16.05 -4.47 -1.95
C LEU A 55 -14.68 -5.02 -1.47
N ARG A 56 -13.65 -4.94 -2.33
CA ARG A 56 -12.29 -5.38 -1.98
C ARG A 56 -11.67 -4.53 -0.87
N LYS A 57 -11.98 -3.23 -0.87
CA LYS A 57 -11.55 -2.32 0.20
C LYS A 57 -12.15 -2.76 1.54
N SER A 58 -13.47 -2.91 1.62
CA SER A 58 -14.16 -3.33 2.84
C SER A 58 -13.69 -4.69 3.36
N GLU A 59 -13.42 -5.64 2.46
CA GLU A 59 -12.91 -6.95 2.86
C GLU A 59 -11.49 -6.88 3.44
N ILE A 60 -10.58 -6.14 2.80
CA ILE A 60 -9.22 -5.95 3.33
C ILE A 60 -9.26 -5.21 4.67
N GLU A 61 -10.08 -4.18 4.80
CA GLU A 61 -10.25 -3.43 6.04
C GLU A 61 -10.77 -4.32 7.18
N TYR A 62 -11.74 -5.18 6.89
CA TYR A 62 -12.27 -6.14 7.85
C TYR A 62 -11.19 -7.10 8.36
N TYR A 63 -10.41 -7.73 7.46
CA TYR A 63 -9.34 -8.62 7.87
C TYR A 63 -8.19 -7.89 8.58
N ALA A 64 -7.87 -6.67 8.16
CA ALA A 64 -6.86 -5.85 8.83
C ALA A 64 -7.29 -5.47 10.26
N MET A 65 -8.58 -5.16 10.47
CA MET A 65 -9.15 -4.88 11.79
C MET A 65 -9.05 -6.09 12.71
N LEU A 66 -9.40 -7.29 12.22
CA LEU A 66 -9.23 -8.54 12.99
C LEU A 66 -7.77 -8.81 13.34
N ALA A 67 -6.85 -8.55 12.41
CA ALA A 67 -5.41 -8.71 12.60
C ALA A 67 -4.74 -7.54 13.35
N LYS A 68 -5.51 -6.54 13.83
CA LYS A 68 -5.00 -5.32 14.47
C LYS A 68 -3.89 -4.62 13.67
N THR A 69 -4.03 -4.62 12.35
CA THR A 69 -3.06 -4.04 11.41
C THR A 69 -3.50 -2.64 10.99
N GLU A 70 -2.54 -1.70 10.88
CA GLU A 70 -2.84 -0.35 10.41
C GLU A 70 -3.16 -0.33 8.90
N VAL A 71 -4.17 0.45 8.51
CA VAL A 71 -4.60 0.63 7.13
C VAL A 71 -4.40 2.09 6.72
N CYS A 72 -3.65 2.32 5.65
CA CYS A 72 -3.45 3.64 5.07
C CYS A 72 -4.02 3.69 3.66
N THR A 73 -4.92 4.64 3.39
CA THR A 73 -5.43 4.87 2.03
C THR A 73 -4.57 5.93 1.34
N LEU A 74 -4.00 5.58 0.18
CA LEU A 74 -3.24 6.47 -0.68
C LEU A 74 -3.97 6.72 -1.99
N ALA A 75 -4.01 7.99 -2.40
CA ALA A 75 -4.44 8.37 -3.73
C ALA A 75 -3.30 8.13 -4.72
N MET A 76 -3.25 6.95 -5.34
CA MET A 76 -2.48 6.77 -6.57
C MET A 76 -3.37 7.23 -7.72
N ILE A 77 -2.99 8.35 -8.34
CA ILE A 77 -3.74 8.97 -9.44
C ILE A 77 -3.79 8.00 -10.63
N ASP A 78 -2.68 7.30 -10.92
CA ASP A 78 -2.67 6.19 -11.88
C ASP A 78 -1.56 5.17 -11.56
N PRO A 79 -1.78 3.87 -11.82
CA PRO A 79 -0.72 2.86 -11.74
C PRO A 79 0.41 3.11 -12.76
N GLY A 80 0.12 3.88 -13.83
CA GLY A 80 1.04 4.24 -14.88
C GLY A 80 1.95 5.43 -14.56
N ASP A 81 1.55 6.35 -13.70
CA ASP A 81 2.29 7.62 -13.51
C ASP A 81 3.24 7.61 -12.32
N SER A 82 3.12 6.59 -11.47
CA SER A 82 4.04 6.44 -10.35
C SER A 82 5.28 5.69 -10.82
N ASP A 83 6.39 6.40 -11.04
CA ASP A 83 7.73 5.85 -11.37
C ASP A 83 8.14 4.69 -10.43
N ILE A 84 7.59 4.67 -9.22
CA ILE A 84 7.75 3.63 -8.21
C ILE A 84 7.18 2.28 -8.69
N ILE A 85 6.01 2.26 -9.34
CA ILE A 85 5.38 1.01 -9.81
C ILE A 85 6.12 0.46 -11.04
N ARG A 86 6.59 1.34 -11.94
CA ARG A 86 7.35 0.94 -13.14
C ARG A 86 8.75 0.40 -12.81
N SER A 87 9.33 0.85 -11.69
CA SER A 87 10.64 0.38 -11.22
C SER A 87 10.57 -0.86 -10.31
N MET A 88 9.38 -1.39 -10.02
CA MET A 88 9.25 -2.65 -9.27
C MET A 88 9.57 -3.84 -10.18
N PRO A 89 10.53 -4.71 -9.83
CA PRO A 89 10.65 -6.00 -10.49
C PRO A 89 9.39 -6.83 -10.20
N GLU A 90 8.85 -7.51 -11.22
CA GLU A 90 7.84 -8.54 -10.98
C GLU A 90 8.47 -9.66 -10.16
N GLN A 91 8.15 -9.72 -8.86
CA GLN A 91 8.46 -10.92 -8.09
C GLN A 91 7.50 -12.01 -8.52
N THR A 92 7.93 -12.78 -9.53
CA THR A 92 7.39 -14.11 -9.80
C THR A 92 7.62 -14.94 -8.55
N GLY A 93 6.55 -15.25 -7.83
CA GLY A 93 6.63 -16.07 -6.64
C GLY A 93 7.08 -17.47 -7.00
N GLU A 94 8.37 -17.76 -6.85
CA GLU A 94 8.85 -19.13 -6.74
C GLU A 94 8.60 -19.63 -5.31
N LYS A 95 7.65 -20.56 -5.23
CA LYS A 95 7.33 -21.57 -4.20
C LYS A 95 7.03 -21.10 -2.77
#